data_AF-A0A922MT01-F1
#
_entry.id   AF-A0A922MT01-F1
#
_cell.length_a   1.000
_cell.length_b   1.000
_cell.length_c   1.000
_cell.angle_alpha   90.00
_cell.angle_beta   90.00
_cell.angle_gamma   90.00
#
_symmetry.space_group_name_H-M   'P 1'
#
loop_
_entity.id
_entity.type
_entity.pdbx_description
1 polymer ?
#
loop_
_entity_poly.entity_id
_entity_poly.type
_entity_poly.pdbx_seq_one_letter_code
_entity_poly.pdbx_strand_id
1 'polypeptide(L)'
;MENRNGGRERAEALFEQVLAVYPARVDVCSTYVDMLVKNGDKEHVRQVMERMTSQTLPARKMKILYKKWIEVEERMGDHDQAEVIRQRAAQYMEKAKF
;
A
#
# COMPACT_ATOMS: atom_id res chain seq x y z
N MET A 1 27.30 -13.21 9.12
CA MET A 1 26.67 -12.30 8.14
C MET A 1 25.28 -11.98 8.68
N GLU A 2 25.18 -11.02 9.58
CA GLU A 2 23.96 -10.81 10.37
C GLU A 2 23.64 -9.32 10.37
N ASN A 3 22.36 -8.97 10.35
CA ASN A 3 21.80 -7.62 10.47
C ASN A 3 21.60 -6.79 9.19
N ARG A 4 20.91 -7.37 8.20
CA ARG A 4 20.05 -6.55 7.31
C ARG A 4 18.60 -7.05 7.21
N ASN A 5 18.32 -8.30 7.57
CA ASN A 5 16.97 -8.90 7.54
C ASN A 5 16.12 -8.68 8.80
N GLY A 6 16.73 -8.53 9.98
CA GLY A 6 15.98 -8.44 11.24
C GLY A 6 15.04 -7.23 11.37
N GLY A 7 15.21 -6.20 10.53
CA GLY A 7 14.27 -5.08 10.44
C GLY A 7 13.04 -5.38 9.58
N ARG A 8 13.18 -6.17 8.52
CA ARG A 8 12.07 -6.53 7.60
C ARG A 8 11.07 -7.46 8.27
N GLU A 9 11.57 -8.55 8.87
CA GLU A 9 10.72 -9.54 9.53
C GLU A 9 9.91 -8.93 10.68
N ARG A 10 10.51 -7.98 11.42
CA ARG A 10 9.80 -7.23 12.47
C ARG A 10 8.76 -6.29 11.90
N ALA A 11 9.05 -5.62 10.77
CA ALA A 11 8.12 -4.69 10.15
C ALA A 11 6.92 -5.44 9.53
N GLU A 12 7.14 -6.59 8.91
CA GLU A 12 6.07 -7.50 8.44
C GLU A 12 5.23 -8.01 9.60
N ALA A 13 5.85 -8.56 10.66
CA ALA A 13 5.11 -9.08 11.80
C ALA A 13 4.27 -7.99 12.50
N LEU A 14 4.81 -6.78 12.63
CA LEU A 14 4.06 -5.62 13.14
C LEU A 14 2.92 -5.24 12.20
N PHE A 15 3.14 -5.26 10.89
CA PHE A 15 2.11 -4.93 9.92
C PHE A 15 0.98 -5.96 9.90
N GLU A 16 1.29 -7.26 9.97
CA GLU A 16 0.28 -8.32 10.10
C GLU A 16 -0.50 -8.21 11.40
N GLN A 17 0.16 -7.92 12.53
CA GLN A 17 -0.53 -7.66 13.79
C GLN A 17 -1.45 -6.44 13.68
N VAL A 18 -0.98 -5.34 13.09
CA VAL A 18 -1.80 -4.14 12.94
C VAL A 18 -2.95 -4.37 11.96
N LEU A 19 -2.76 -5.10 10.86
CA LEU A 19 -3.85 -5.44 9.96
C LEU A 19 -4.87 -6.36 10.62
N ALA A 20 -4.41 -7.30 11.47
CA ALA A 20 -5.27 -8.20 12.22
C ALA A 20 -6.13 -7.44 13.25
N VAL A 21 -5.56 -6.41 13.89
CA VAL A 21 -6.25 -5.65 14.96
C VAL A 21 -6.98 -4.42 14.43
N TYR A 22 -6.40 -3.72 13.45
CA TYR A 22 -6.86 -2.44 12.90
C TYR A 22 -6.74 -2.39 11.37
N PRO A 23 -7.57 -3.17 10.65
CA PRO A 23 -7.55 -3.22 9.19
C PRO A 23 -7.70 -1.83 8.54
N ALA A 24 -8.57 -0.97 9.07
CA ALA A 24 -8.92 0.31 8.44
C ALA A 24 -7.96 1.49 8.72
N ARG A 25 -6.77 1.27 9.31
CA ARG A 25 -5.82 2.35 9.63
C ARG A 25 -4.84 2.63 8.49
N VAL A 26 -5.24 3.55 7.62
CA VAL A 26 -4.43 4.12 6.52
C VAL A 26 -3.11 4.72 7.02
N ASP A 27 -3.08 5.31 8.23
CA ASP A 27 -1.85 5.86 8.82
C ASP A 27 -0.72 4.83 8.92
N VAL A 28 -1.01 3.62 9.43
CA VAL A 28 0.03 2.60 9.62
C VAL A 28 0.51 2.05 8.28
N CYS A 29 -0.41 1.86 7.34
CA CYS A 29 -0.03 1.50 5.97
C CYS A 29 0.85 2.56 5.32
N SER A 30 0.55 3.86 5.49
CA SER A 30 1.40 4.91 4.92
C SER A 30 2.83 4.84 5.47
N THR A 31 3.00 4.58 6.77
CA THR A 31 4.34 4.41 7.37
C THR A 31 5.03 3.15 6.84
N TYR A 32 4.29 2.04 6.73
CA TYR A 32 4.84 0.78 6.25
C TYR A 32 5.27 0.86 4.78
N VAL A 33 4.43 1.46 3.92
CA VAL A 33 4.78 1.69 2.51
C VAL A 33 5.99 2.61 2.38
N ASP A 34 6.16 3.64 3.20
CA ASP A 34 7.37 4.47 3.20
C ASP A 34 8.64 3.65 3.52
N MET A 35 8.54 2.72 4.49
CA MET A 35 9.65 1.80 4.80
C MET A 35 9.98 0.87 3.63
N LEU A 36 8.96 0.30 2.99
CA LEU A 36 9.14 -0.59 1.84
C LEU A 36 9.71 0.16 0.63
N VAL A 37 9.28 1.41 0.41
CA VAL A 37 9.84 2.29 -0.61
C VAL A 37 11.31 2.55 -0.38
N LYS A 38 11.70 2.83 0.87
CA LYS A 38 13.12 2.99 1.25
C LYS A 38 13.95 1.74 1.01
N ASN A 39 13.37 0.56 1.21
CA ASN A 39 14.06 -0.70 0.94
C ASN A 39 14.02 -1.11 -0.55
N GLY A 40 13.19 -0.47 -1.37
CA GLY A 40 13.00 -0.81 -2.78
C GLY A 40 12.17 -2.08 -3.02
N ASP A 41 11.43 -2.57 -2.02
CA ASP A 41 10.60 -3.78 -2.16
C ASP A 41 9.24 -3.46 -2.81
N LYS A 42 9.24 -3.34 -4.13
CA LYS A 42 8.04 -3.03 -4.92
C LYS A 42 6.93 -4.07 -4.73
N GLU A 43 7.30 -5.36 -4.66
CA GLU A 43 6.34 -6.47 -4.53
C GLU A 43 5.52 -6.37 -3.24
N HIS A 44 6.18 -6.07 -2.12
CA HIS A 44 5.52 -5.91 -0.83
C HIS A 44 4.62 -4.67 -0.80
N VAL A 45 5.06 -3.56 -1.42
CA VAL A 45 4.21 -2.36 -1.54
C VAL A 45 2.91 -2.70 -2.26
N ARG A 46 2.98 -3.47 -3.34
CA ARG A 46 1.81 -3.90 -4.10
C ARG A 46 0.90 -4.80 -3.28
N GLN A 47 1.45 -5.77 -2.54
CA GLN A 47 0.63 -6.65 -1.68
C GLN A 47 -0.11 -5.87 -0.59
N VAL A 48 0.57 -4.92 0.06
CA VAL A 48 0.00 -4.07 1.11
C VAL A 48 -1.11 -3.19 0.57
N MET A 49 -0.84 -2.51 -0.54
CA MET A 49 -1.79 -1.61 -1.17
C MET A 49 -2.99 -2.38 -1.73
N GLU A 50 -2.77 -3.55 -2.34
CA GLU A 50 -3.85 -4.40 -2.83
C GLU A 50 -4.74 -4.87 -1.66
N ARG A 51 -4.16 -5.34 -0.56
CA ARG A 51 -4.91 -5.69 0.66
C ARG A 51 -5.73 -4.51 1.18
N MET A 52 -5.14 -3.32 1.26
CA MET A 52 -5.85 -2.11 1.69
C MET A 52 -7.00 -1.74 0.75
N THR A 53 -6.80 -1.83 -0.57
CA THR A 53 -7.84 -1.55 -1.56
C THR A 53 -8.92 -2.63 -1.62
N SER A 54 -8.64 -3.84 -1.13
CA SER A 54 -9.62 -4.90 -0.96
C SER A 54 -10.51 -4.68 0.27
N GLN A 55 -10.07 -3.87 1.23
CA GLN A 55 -10.86 -3.58 2.42
C GLN A 55 -11.99 -2.57 2.13
N THR A 56 -13.06 -2.67 2.91
CA THR A 56 -14.18 -1.71 2.86
C THR A 56 -13.76 -0.39 3.52
N LEU A 57 -13.04 0.44 2.77
CA LEU A 57 -12.66 1.78 3.16
C LEU A 57 -13.63 2.80 2.55
N PRO A 58 -13.95 3.90 3.26
CA PRO A 58 -14.75 4.98 2.69
C PRO A 58 -14.06 5.58 1.47
N ALA A 59 -14.83 5.97 0.45
CA ALA A 59 -14.33 6.46 -0.84
C ALA A 59 -13.28 7.59 -0.71
N ARG A 60 -13.41 8.46 0.30
CA ARG A 60 -12.41 9.49 0.63
C ARG A 60 -11.03 8.90 0.93
N LYS A 61 -10.96 7.85 1.76
CA LYS A 61 -9.71 7.19 2.13
C LYS A 61 -9.13 6.40 0.96
N MET A 62 -9.97 5.68 0.21
CA MET A 62 -9.54 4.98 -1.00
C MET A 62 -8.87 5.91 -2.00
N LYS A 63 -9.46 7.08 -2.25
CA LYS A 63 -8.86 8.06 -3.16
C LYS A 63 -7.47 8.53 -2.70
N ILE A 64 -7.28 8.75 -1.41
CA ILE A 64 -5.98 9.14 -0.84
C ILE A 64 -4.97 8.00 -0.99
N LEU A 65 -5.39 6.76 -0.69
CA LEU A 65 -4.55 5.58 -0.79
C LEU A 65 -4.08 5.32 -2.23
N TYR A 66 -5.00 5.32 -3.20
CA TYR A 66 -4.67 5.15 -4.61
C TYR A 66 -3.73 6.25 -5.12
N LYS A 67 -3.97 7.51 -4.74
CA LYS A 67 -3.07 8.61 -5.11
C LYS A 67 -1.66 8.39 -4.55
N LYS A 68 -1.56 7.98 -3.27
CA LYS A 68 -0.29 7.66 -2.61
C LYS A 68 0.41 6.49 -3.31
N TRP A 69 -0.33 5.47 -3.73
CA TRP A 69 0.21 4.30 -4.42
C TRP A 69 0.83 4.66 -5.77
N ILE A 70 0.13 5.46 -6.58
CA ILE A 70 0.64 5.94 -7.87
C ILE A 70 1.94 6.73 -7.66
N GLU A 71 1.94 7.67 -6.71
CA GLU A 71 3.12 8.50 -6.40
C GLU A 71 4.32 7.65 -5.92
N VAL A 72 4.05 6.54 -5.24
CA VAL A 72 5.05 5.56 -4.81
C VAL A 72 5.61 4.77 -5.99
N GLU A 73 4.76 4.22 -6.87
CA GLU A 73 5.24 3.47 -8.04
C GLU A 73 6.03 4.38 -9.00
N GLU A 74 5.59 5.62 -9.20
CA GLU A 74 6.34 6.62 -9.98
C GLU A 74 7.71 6.91 -9.37
N ARG A 75 7.80 7.03 -8.03
CA ARG A 75 9.09 7.18 -7.33
C ARG A 75 10.00 5.95 -7.46
N MET A 76 9.42 4.76 -7.60
CA MET A 76 10.15 3.52 -7.85
C MET A 76 10.54 3.33 -9.32
N GLY A 77 10.09 4.22 -10.22
CA GLY A 77 10.30 4.12 -11.67
C GLY A 77 9.39 3.10 -12.37
N ASP A 78 8.33 2.64 -11.72
CA ASP A 78 7.37 1.67 -12.28
C ASP A 78 6.14 2.40 -12.88
N HIS A 79 6.36 3.05 -14.02
CA HIS A 79 5.33 3.86 -14.68
C HIS A 79 4.16 3.01 -15.24
N ASP A 80 4.45 1.81 -15.73
CA ASP A 80 3.42 0.86 -16.21
C ASP A 80 2.42 0.54 -15.09
N GLN A 81 2.94 0.24 -13.90
CA GLN A 81 2.11 -0.11 -12.76
C GLN A 81 1.39 1.10 -12.18
N ALA A 82 2.03 2.27 -12.14
CA ALA A 82 1.35 3.51 -11.81
C ALA A 82 0.10 3.75 -12.70
N GLU A 83 0.18 3.45 -14.00
CA GLU A 83 -0.95 3.57 -14.92
C GLU A 83 -2.04 2.52 -14.67
N VAL A 84 -1.66 1.25 -14.48
CA VAL A 84 -2.59 0.16 -14.13
C VAL A 84 -3.35 0.50 -12.83
N ILE A 85 -2.65 0.97 -11.80
CA ILE A 85 -3.25 1.37 -10.53
C ILE A 85 -4.19 2.56 -10.72
N ARG A 86 -3.84 3.53 -11.58
CA ARG A 86 -4.69 4.68 -11.90
C ARG A 86 -6.00 4.25 -12.55
N GLN A 87 -5.96 3.30 -13.49
CA GLN A 87 -7.17 2.75 -14.10
C GLN A 87 -8.01 1.97 -13.09
N ARG A 88 -7.36 1.13 -12.26
CA ARG A 88 -8.02 0.35 -11.21
C ARG A 88 -8.68 1.26 -10.16
N ALA A 89 -8.02 2.37 -9.81
CA ALA A 89 -8.56 3.39 -8.91
C ALA A 89 -9.83 4.05 -9.48
N ALA A 90 -9.81 4.40 -10.77
CA ALA A 90 -10.97 4.99 -11.44
C ALA A 90 -12.17 4.03 -11.45
N GLN A 91 -11.95 2.76 -11.81
CA GLN A 91 -13.00 1.74 -11.78
C GLN A 91 -13.53 1.47 -10.37
N TYR A 92 -12.64 1.45 -9.36
CA TYR A 92 -13.05 1.25 -7.98
C TYR A 92 -13.89 2.43 -7.48
N MET A 93 -13.50 3.68 -7.78
CA MET A 93 -14.27 4.86 -7.41
C MET A 93 -15.63 4.92 -8.10
N GLU A 94 -15.73 4.46 -9.34
CA GLU A 94 -16.99 4.36 -10.07
C GLU A 94 -17.93 3.33 -9.43
N LYS A 95 -17.41 2.15 -9.09
CA LYS A 95 -18.17 1.09 -8.40
C LYS A 95 -18.54 1.45 -6.97
N ALA A 96 -17.70 2.19 -6.25
CA ALA A 96 -17.95 2.63 -4.88
C ALA A 96 -18.97 3.80 -4.79
N LYS A 97 -19.49 4.28 -5.92
CA LYS A 97 -20.47 5.38 -6.00
C LYS A 97 -21.93 4.88 -6.00
N PHE A 98 -22.15 3.60 -5.72
CA PHE A 98 -23.48 2.96 -5.68
C PHE A 98 -23.92 2.71 -4.24
#